data_AF-A0A269PAZ7-F1
#
_entry.id   AF-A0A269PAZ7-F1
#
_cell.length_a   1.000
_cell.length_b   1.000
_cell.length_c   1.000
_cell.angle_alpha   90.00
_cell.angle_beta   90.00
_cell.angle_gamma   90.00
#
_symmetry.space_group_name_H-M   'P 1'
#
loop_
_entity.id
_entity.type
_entity.pdbx_description
1 polymer ?
#
loop_
_entity_poly.entity_id
_entity_poly.type
_entity_poly.pdbx_seq_one_letter_code
_entity_poly.pdbx_strand_id
1 'polypeptide(L)'
;KTETCSLERLQLFIERGNTAHIEAAAGRVANGQKWQYFDEYHNYLSKLTAINDYNANLPIIGKDEHDIDIYASPKTIPDEPEAMPEYTGSKVLAPYLVNLFKADRQDKMQRAKVIINSGKTFDADEKSITRLNNAINAARNEISDFIIEWSTADVDTGVMVPCTKAELEEAHTKAVQNMG
;
A
#
# COMPACT_ATOMS: atom_id res chain seq x y z
N LYS A 1 -23.33 1.70 -8.12
CA LYS A 1 -22.94 1.39 -6.72
C LYS A 1 -21.59 2.03 -6.46
N THR A 2 -21.47 2.91 -5.48
CA THR A 2 -20.19 3.53 -5.11
C THR A 2 -19.32 2.44 -4.49
N GLU A 3 -18.29 1.98 -5.18
CA GLU A 3 -17.46 0.87 -4.73
C GLU A 3 -16.64 1.28 -3.49
N THR A 4 -16.89 0.65 -2.36
CA THR A 4 -16.05 0.75 -1.15
C THR A 4 -15.05 -0.39 -1.12
N CYS A 5 -13.99 -0.24 -0.33
CA CYS A 5 -12.98 -1.28 -0.10
C CYS A 5 -12.71 -1.38 1.40
N SER A 6 -12.46 -2.59 1.92
CA SER A 6 -12.06 -2.77 3.31
C SER A 6 -10.57 -2.46 3.51
N LEU A 7 -10.19 -2.12 4.74
CA LEU A 7 -8.79 -1.96 5.15
C LEU A 7 -7.99 -3.25 4.96
N GLU A 8 -8.59 -4.40 5.27
CA GLU A 8 -7.97 -5.73 5.06
C GLU A 8 -7.60 -5.97 3.60
N ARG A 9 -8.48 -5.60 2.67
CA ARG A 9 -8.23 -5.76 1.24
C ARG A 9 -7.16 -4.80 0.74
N LEU A 10 -7.11 -3.58 1.27
CA LEU A 10 -6.01 -2.65 0.99
C LEU A 10 -4.69 -3.23 1.50
N GLN A 11 -4.65 -3.76 2.72
CA GLN A 11 -3.47 -4.37 3.29
C GLN A 11 -2.95 -5.54 2.44
N LEU A 12 -3.85 -6.38 1.92
CA LEU A 12 -3.48 -7.45 0.99
C LEU A 12 -2.83 -6.93 -0.30
N PHE A 13 -3.29 -5.79 -0.84
CA PHE A 13 -2.66 -5.18 -2.02
C PHE A 13 -1.26 -4.65 -1.71
N ILE A 14 -1.07 -4.08 -0.53
CA ILE A 14 0.22 -3.59 -0.05
C ILE A 14 1.20 -4.75 0.14
N GLU A 15 0.78 -5.82 0.80
CA GLU A 15 1.60 -7.03 1.02
C GLU A 15 2.01 -7.71 -0.28
N ARG A 16 1.14 -7.67 -1.30
CA ARG A 16 1.43 -8.22 -2.63
C ARG A 16 2.23 -7.29 -3.52
N GLY A 17 2.53 -6.07 -3.08
CA GLY A 17 3.26 -5.08 -3.87
C GLY A 17 2.53 -4.67 -5.15
N ASN A 18 1.19 -4.80 -5.22
CA ASN A 18 0.43 -4.43 -6.41
C ASN A 18 0.17 -2.92 -6.43
N THR A 19 1.22 -2.15 -6.71
CA THR A 19 1.23 -0.69 -6.66
C THR A 19 0.15 -0.04 -7.52
N ALA A 20 -0.22 -0.65 -8.64
CA ALA A 20 -1.24 -0.15 -9.57
C ALA A 20 -2.65 -0.07 -8.96
N HIS A 21 -2.93 -0.76 -7.85
CA HIS A 21 -4.26 -0.80 -7.22
C HIS A 21 -4.30 -0.17 -5.83
N ILE A 22 -3.16 0.18 -5.24
CA ILE A 22 -3.08 0.65 -3.84
C ILE A 22 -3.78 2.01 -3.68
N GLU A 23 -3.52 2.97 -4.57
CA GLU A 23 -4.13 4.31 -4.48
C GLU A 23 -5.65 4.26 -4.70
N ALA A 24 -6.09 3.48 -5.70
CA ALA A 24 -7.51 3.29 -5.98
C ALA A 24 -8.22 2.58 -4.81
N ALA A 25 -7.60 1.56 -4.21
CA ALA A 25 -8.14 0.88 -3.05
C ALA A 25 -8.22 1.81 -1.83
N ALA A 26 -7.19 2.63 -1.59
CA ALA A 26 -7.19 3.60 -0.49
C ALA A 26 -8.27 4.67 -0.66
N GLY A 27 -8.52 5.16 -1.88
CA GLY A 27 -9.63 6.07 -2.17
C GLY A 27 -11.00 5.44 -1.86
N ARG A 28 -11.17 4.15 -2.15
CA ARG A 28 -12.41 3.41 -1.84
C ARG A 28 -12.59 3.16 -0.34
N VAL A 29 -11.49 2.93 0.40
CA VAL A 29 -11.51 2.85 1.87
C VAL A 29 -11.94 4.19 2.46
N ALA A 30 -11.32 5.29 2.03
CA ALA A 30 -11.66 6.64 2.49
C ALA A 30 -13.14 6.97 2.23
N ASN A 31 -13.67 6.59 1.07
CA ASN A 31 -15.09 6.75 0.75
C ASN A 31 -15.98 5.89 1.68
N GLY A 32 -15.57 4.68 2.02
CA GLY A 32 -16.27 3.84 3.01
C GLY A 32 -16.32 4.47 4.40
N GLN A 33 -15.20 5.00 4.88
CA GLN A 33 -15.13 5.73 6.16
C GLN A 33 -16.05 6.95 6.18
N LYS A 34 -16.18 7.66 5.05
CA LYS A 34 -17.10 8.79 4.92
C LYS A 34 -18.58 8.36 5.07
N TRP A 35 -18.97 7.25 4.46
CA TRP A 35 -20.32 6.71 4.60
C TRP A 35 -20.61 6.22 6.01
N GLN A 36 -19.64 5.57 6.65
CA GLN A 36 -19.77 5.14 8.03
C GLN A 36 -20.01 6.34 8.97
N TYR A 37 -19.24 7.41 8.84
CA TYR A 37 -19.46 8.63 9.61
C TYR A 37 -20.84 9.24 9.34
N PHE A 38 -21.28 9.27 8.07
CA PHE A 38 -22.62 9.76 7.73
C PHE A 38 -23.72 8.97 8.45
N ASP A 39 -23.63 7.64 8.48
CA ASP A 39 -24.59 6.78 9.17
C ASP A 39 -24.55 6.98 10.69
N GLU A 40 -23.35 7.09 11.27
CA GLU A 40 -23.16 7.37 12.71
C GLU A 40 -23.75 8.73 13.10
N TYR A 41 -23.51 9.76 12.29
CA TYR A 41 -24.05 11.10 12.50
C TYR A 41 -25.57 11.14 12.37
N HIS A 42 -26.14 10.43 11.39
CA HIS A 42 -27.58 10.31 11.24
C HIS A 42 -28.22 9.65 12.47
N ASN A 43 -27.61 8.56 12.96
CA ASN A 43 -28.06 7.89 14.19
C ASN A 43 -27.92 8.79 15.43
N TYR A 44 -26.86 9.58 15.52
CA TYR A 44 -26.66 10.58 16.56
C TYR A 44 -27.82 11.60 16.57
N LEU A 45 -28.13 12.19 15.42
CA LEU A 45 -29.22 13.17 15.31
C LEU A 45 -30.56 12.56 15.71
N SER A 46 -30.87 11.34 15.25
CA SER A 46 -32.10 10.66 15.63
C SER A 46 -32.21 10.43 17.15
N LYS A 47 -31.12 10.00 17.80
CA LYS A 47 -31.08 9.82 19.26
C LYS A 47 -31.21 11.15 20.00
N LEU A 48 -30.50 12.17 19.53
CA LEU A 48 -30.53 13.52 20.09
C LEU A 48 -31.94 14.09 20.07
N THR A 49 -32.64 14.00 18.94
CA THR A 49 -34.04 14.43 18.83
C THR A 49 -34.93 13.69 19.81
N ALA A 50 -34.87 12.36 19.87
CA ALA A 50 -35.70 11.57 20.79
C ALA A 50 -35.44 11.90 22.27
N ILE A 51 -34.17 12.16 22.63
CA ILE A 51 -33.79 12.56 24.00
C ILE A 51 -34.26 13.98 24.31
N ASN A 52 -34.12 14.91 23.36
CA ASN A 52 -34.61 16.27 23.53
C ASN A 52 -36.13 16.31 23.70
N ASP A 53 -36.88 15.53 22.91
CA ASP A 53 -38.34 15.43 23.02
C ASP A 53 -38.76 14.85 24.39
N TYR A 54 -38.05 13.82 24.86
CA TYR A 54 -38.28 13.23 26.18
C TYR A 54 -37.94 14.21 27.32
N ASN A 55 -36.82 14.91 27.22
CA ASN A 55 -36.37 15.87 28.25
C ASN A 55 -37.24 17.13 28.27
N ALA A 56 -37.81 17.53 27.14
CA ALA A 56 -38.77 18.62 27.05
C ALA A 56 -40.13 18.25 27.64
N ASN A 57 -40.49 16.96 27.63
CA ASN A 57 -41.76 16.43 28.10
C ASN A 57 -41.54 15.30 29.10
N LEU A 58 -40.88 15.61 30.22
CA LEU A 58 -40.57 14.60 31.24
C LEU A 58 -41.88 13.95 31.73
N PRO A 59 -41.99 12.61 31.71
CA PRO A 59 -43.19 11.94 32.20
C PRO A 59 -43.27 12.03 33.73
N ILE A 60 -44.49 12.13 34.24
CA ILE A 60 -44.79 12.01 35.67
C ILE A 60 -44.67 10.52 36.05
N ILE A 61 -43.84 10.22 37.05
CA ILE A 61 -43.57 8.85 37.53
C ILE A 61 -44.25 8.52 38.85
N GLY A 62 -44.87 9.51 39.48
CA GLY A 62 -45.61 9.35 40.72
C GLY A 62 -45.97 10.70 41.30
N LYS A 63 -46.49 10.67 42.53
CA LYS A 63 -46.74 11.85 43.34
C LYS A 63 -46.07 11.69 44.70
N ASP A 64 -45.68 12.81 45.29
CA ASP A 64 -45.15 12.82 46.65
C ASP A 64 -46.27 12.76 47.71
N GLU A 65 -45.88 12.79 48.99
CA GLU A 65 -46.78 12.77 50.14
C GLU A 65 -47.72 13.98 50.25
N HIS A 66 -47.51 15.03 49.43
CA HIS A 66 -48.31 16.24 49.34
C HIS A 66 -49.11 16.33 48.02
N ASP A 67 -49.25 15.21 47.29
CA ASP A 67 -49.95 15.11 45.99
C ASP A 67 -49.30 15.92 44.85
N ILE A 68 -48.02 16.27 44.98
CA ILE A 68 -47.23 16.99 43.96
C ILE A 68 -46.59 15.98 42.98
N ASP A 69 -46.68 16.26 41.67
CA ASP A 69 -46.13 15.42 40.62
C ASP A 69 -44.60 15.29 40.71
N ILE A 70 -44.11 14.06 40.70
CA ILE A 70 -42.69 13.71 40.59
C ILE A 70 -42.40 13.37 39.12
N TYR A 71 -41.50 14.12 38.51
CA TYR A 71 -41.08 13.91 37.12
C TYR A 71 -39.91 12.93 37.04
N ALA A 72 -39.84 12.17 35.94
CA ALA A 72 -38.66 11.38 35.62
C ALA A 72 -37.41 12.26 35.46
N SER A 73 -36.22 11.67 35.67
CA SER A 73 -34.97 12.38 35.41
C SER A 73 -34.71 12.54 33.91
N PRO A 74 -34.08 13.66 33.49
CA PRO A 74 -33.61 13.85 32.12
C PRO A 74 -32.63 12.76 31.69
N LYS A 75 -32.70 12.37 30.42
CA LYS A 75 -31.72 11.51 29.77
C LYS A 75 -30.50 12.32 29.34
N THR A 76 -29.32 11.73 29.48
CA THR A 76 -28.06 12.34 29.01
C THR A 76 -28.05 12.46 27.49
N ILE A 77 -27.57 13.60 26.99
CA ILE A 77 -27.35 13.84 25.57
C ILE A 77 -26.26 12.88 25.05
N PRO A 78 -26.44 12.25 23.87
CA PRO A 78 -25.42 11.37 23.31
C PRO A 78 -24.17 12.17 22.90
N ASP A 79 -23.02 11.52 22.88
CA ASP A 79 -21.80 12.11 22.33
C ASP A 79 -21.90 12.20 20.80
N GLU A 80 -21.47 13.34 20.25
CA GLU A 80 -21.37 13.53 18.80
C GLU A 80 -20.23 12.67 18.25
N PRO A 81 -20.43 11.94 17.13
CA PRO A 81 -19.38 11.13 16.54
C PRO A 81 -18.23 12.02 16.03
N GLU A 82 -17.00 11.57 16.24
CA GLU A 82 -15.81 12.28 15.81
C GLU A 82 -15.64 12.17 14.28
N ALA A 83 -15.57 13.31 13.60
CA ALA A 83 -15.25 13.33 12.18
C ALA A 83 -13.74 13.14 11.99
N MET A 84 -13.34 12.31 11.01
CA MET A 84 -11.96 12.41 10.53
C MET A 84 -11.77 13.76 9.82
N PRO A 85 -10.65 14.47 10.05
CA PRO A 85 -10.42 15.80 9.48
C PRO A 85 -10.43 15.77 7.95
N GLU A 86 -10.02 14.65 7.33
CA GLU A 86 -10.04 14.47 5.88
C GLU A 86 -10.23 12.99 5.49
N TYR A 87 -11.29 12.69 4.72
CA TYR A 87 -11.53 11.36 4.14
C TYR A 87 -10.80 11.23 2.79
N THR A 88 -9.47 11.09 2.81
CA THR A 88 -8.65 10.95 1.59
C THR A 88 -7.84 9.66 1.58
N GLY A 89 -7.58 9.12 0.38
CA GLY A 89 -6.72 7.95 0.22
C GLY A 89 -5.30 8.17 0.76
N SER A 90 -4.79 9.41 0.71
CA SER A 90 -3.48 9.76 1.30
C SER A 90 -3.45 9.54 2.82
N LYS A 91 -4.50 9.97 3.55
CA LYS A 91 -4.62 9.71 4.99
C LYS A 91 -4.71 8.22 5.31
N VAL A 92 -5.43 7.47 4.48
CA VAL A 92 -5.50 6.01 4.60
C VAL A 92 -4.13 5.34 4.36
N LEU A 93 -3.32 5.87 3.45
CA LEU A 93 -1.99 5.33 3.12
C LEU A 93 -0.87 5.79 4.06
N ALA A 94 -1.07 6.87 4.82
CA ALA A 94 -0.05 7.44 5.71
C ALA A 94 0.65 6.40 6.62
N PRO A 95 -0.06 5.43 7.24
CA PRO A 95 0.59 4.40 8.07
C PRO A 95 1.48 3.43 7.27
N TYR A 96 1.29 3.34 5.96
CA TYR A 96 1.94 2.35 5.09
C TYR A 96 3.06 2.93 4.24
N LEU A 97 3.32 4.25 4.29
CA LEU A 97 4.28 4.94 3.41
C LEU A 97 5.67 4.30 3.38
N VAL A 98 6.18 3.87 4.55
CA VAL A 98 7.50 3.21 4.64
C VAL A 98 7.50 1.87 3.92
N ASN A 99 6.43 1.08 4.05
CA ASN A 99 6.31 -0.22 3.40
C ASN A 99 6.16 -0.07 1.89
N LEU A 100 5.37 0.91 1.46
CA LEU A 100 5.20 1.25 0.04
C LEU A 100 6.52 1.70 -0.59
N PHE A 101 7.27 2.56 0.10
CA PHE A 101 8.58 2.99 -0.34
C PHE A 101 9.56 1.81 -0.50
N LYS A 102 9.58 0.89 0.48
CA LYS A 102 10.41 -0.32 0.40
C LYS A 102 10.00 -1.22 -0.76
N ALA A 103 8.70 -1.43 -0.97
CA ALA A 103 8.19 -2.26 -2.06
C ALA A 103 8.51 -1.65 -3.44
N ASP A 104 8.32 -0.34 -3.62
CA ASP A 104 8.66 0.38 -4.85
C ASP A 104 10.17 0.32 -5.14
N ARG A 105 11.00 0.54 -4.11
CA ARG A 105 12.46 0.38 -4.25
C ARG A 105 12.83 -1.03 -4.68
N GLN A 106 12.25 -2.04 -4.04
CA GLN A 106 12.52 -3.44 -4.36
C GLN A 106 12.11 -3.79 -5.79
N ASP A 107 10.95 -3.34 -6.26
CA ASP A 107 10.49 -3.56 -7.64
C ASP A 107 11.41 -2.88 -8.65
N LYS A 108 11.82 -1.64 -8.39
CA LYS A 108 12.80 -0.91 -9.23
C LYS A 108 14.15 -1.62 -9.29
N MET A 109 14.64 -2.14 -8.17
CA MET A 109 15.88 -2.93 -8.12
C MET A 109 15.74 -4.25 -8.89
N GLN A 110 14.60 -4.94 -8.77
CA GLN A 110 14.36 -6.21 -9.47
C GLN A 110 14.18 -6.05 -10.98
N ARG A 111 13.75 -4.88 -11.46
CA ARG A 111 13.57 -4.58 -12.89
C ARG A 111 14.71 -3.78 -13.50
N ALA A 112 15.77 -3.53 -12.73
CA ALA A 112 16.92 -2.78 -13.20
C ALA A 112 17.57 -3.51 -14.38
N LYS A 113 17.96 -2.74 -15.40
CA LYS A 113 18.68 -3.24 -16.58
C LYS A 113 19.84 -2.32 -16.89
N VAL A 114 20.92 -2.88 -17.42
CA VAL A 114 22.09 -2.12 -17.88
C VAL A 114 22.40 -2.44 -19.33
N ILE A 115 22.82 -1.43 -20.08
CA ILE A 115 23.26 -1.55 -21.46
C ILE A 115 24.78 -1.44 -21.48
N ILE A 116 25.44 -2.44 -22.05
CA ILE A 116 26.90 -2.44 -22.21
C ILE A 116 27.32 -1.85 -23.56
N ASN A 117 28.62 -1.61 -23.75
CA ASN A 117 29.15 -0.94 -24.94
C ASN A 117 28.88 -1.70 -26.24
N SER A 118 28.72 -3.02 -26.18
CA SER A 118 28.32 -3.82 -27.35
C SER A 118 26.84 -3.69 -27.73
N GLY A 119 26.05 -2.94 -26.94
CA GLY A 119 24.63 -2.72 -27.15
C GLY A 119 23.73 -3.78 -26.51
N LYS A 120 24.28 -4.88 -25.98
CA LYS A 120 23.52 -5.91 -25.26
C LYS A 120 22.96 -5.38 -23.94
N THR A 121 21.80 -5.89 -23.55
CA THR A 121 21.13 -5.50 -22.29
C THR A 121 21.18 -6.64 -21.28
N PHE A 122 21.54 -6.35 -20.03
CA PHE A 122 21.60 -7.32 -18.94
C PHE A 122 20.67 -6.93 -17.80
N ASP A 123 20.06 -7.94 -17.17
CA ASP A 123 19.35 -7.74 -15.90
C ASP A 123 20.37 -7.35 -14.82
N ALA A 124 20.02 -6.31 -14.06
CA ALA A 124 20.85 -5.73 -12.99
C ALA A 124 20.20 -5.93 -11.61
N ASP A 125 19.31 -6.91 -11.48
CA ASP A 125 18.81 -7.34 -10.18
C ASP A 125 19.89 -8.12 -9.39
N GLU A 126 19.70 -8.25 -8.08
CA GLU A 126 20.66 -8.88 -7.16
C GLU A 126 21.02 -10.33 -7.55
N LYS A 127 20.07 -11.12 -8.06
CA LYS A 127 20.33 -12.49 -8.50
C LYS A 127 21.17 -12.46 -9.78
N SER A 128 20.86 -11.56 -10.71
CA SER A 128 21.62 -11.41 -11.95
C SER A 128 23.05 -10.96 -11.71
N ILE A 129 23.29 -10.01 -10.80
CA ILE A 129 24.64 -9.61 -10.36
C ILE A 129 25.41 -10.82 -9.80
N THR A 130 24.77 -11.60 -8.92
CA THR A 130 25.39 -12.81 -8.35
C THR A 130 25.72 -13.84 -9.43
N ARG A 131 24.81 -14.09 -10.37
CA ARG A 131 25.04 -15.00 -11.51
C ARG A 131 26.19 -14.52 -12.40
N LEU A 132 26.25 -13.21 -12.69
CA LEU A 132 27.33 -12.61 -13.49
C LEU A 132 28.68 -12.82 -12.82
N ASN A 133 28.79 -12.49 -11.53
CA ASN A 133 30.02 -12.71 -10.76
C ASN A 133 30.44 -14.19 -10.75
N ASN A 134 29.50 -15.12 -10.58
CA ASN A 134 29.80 -16.55 -10.62
C ASN A 134 30.31 -17.01 -12.00
N ALA A 135 29.71 -16.52 -13.09
CA ALA A 135 30.15 -16.83 -14.45
C ALA A 135 31.55 -16.26 -14.75
N ILE A 136 31.82 -15.02 -14.34
CA ILE A 136 33.14 -14.38 -14.44
C ILE A 136 34.19 -15.19 -13.67
N ASN A 137 33.87 -15.60 -12.44
CA ASN A 137 34.78 -16.40 -11.60
C ASN A 137 35.03 -17.79 -12.18
N ALA A 138 34.04 -18.43 -12.81
CA ALA A 138 34.21 -19.70 -13.51
C ALA A 138 35.15 -19.55 -14.71
N ALA A 139 35.06 -18.44 -15.45
CA ALA A 139 35.93 -18.10 -16.58
C ALA A 139 37.20 -17.31 -16.18
N ARG A 140 37.59 -17.31 -14.90
CA ARG A 140 38.65 -16.41 -14.39
C ARG A 140 40.00 -16.55 -15.12
N ASN A 141 40.34 -17.78 -15.52
CA ASN A 141 41.60 -18.11 -16.20
C ASN A 141 41.49 -18.00 -17.73
N GLU A 142 40.30 -17.75 -18.25
CA GLU A 142 40.06 -17.60 -19.68
C GLU A 142 40.40 -16.19 -20.17
N ILE A 143 40.67 -16.07 -21.46
CA ILE A 143 40.89 -14.79 -22.14
C ILE A 143 39.59 -13.97 -22.22
N SER A 144 39.72 -12.66 -22.47
CA SER A 144 38.58 -11.73 -22.53
C SER A 144 37.53 -12.07 -23.60
N ASP A 145 37.94 -12.66 -24.72
CA ASP A 145 37.06 -13.05 -25.82
C ASP A 145 36.42 -14.43 -25.64
N PHE A 146 36.69 -15.11 -24.52
CA PHE A 146 36.07 -16.39 -24.21
C PHE A 146 34.55 -16.25 -24.18
N ILE A 147 33.87 -17.14 -24.89
CA ILE A 147 32.42 -17.11 -25.05
C ILE A 147 31.75 -17.83 -23.88
N ILE A 148 30.83 -17.12 -23.25
CA ILE A 148 29.94 -17.59 -22.20
C ILE A 148 28.52 -17.43 -22.73
N GLU A 149 27.81 -18.54 -22.87
CA GLU A 149 26.39 -18.52 -23.21
C GLU A 149 25.60 -17.86 -22.09
N TRP A 150 24.85 -16.82 -22.41
CA TRP A 150 24.10 -16.03 -21.44
C TRP A 150 22.71 -15.66 -21.95
N SER A 151 21.71 -15.60 -21.06
CA SER A 151 20.39 -15.08 -21.41
C SER A 151 20.31 -13.59 -21.08
N THR A 152 20.41 -12.75 -22.10
CA THR A 152 20.37 -11.29 -21.98
C THR A 152 18.93 -10.79 -21.83
N ALA A 153 18.77 -9.58 -21.30
CA ALA A 153 17.47 -9.00 -20.99
C ALA A 153 16.75 -8.39 -22.20
N ASP A 154 17.39 -8.44 -23.37
CA ASP A 154 16.92 -8.01 -24.69
C ASP A 154 16.48 -9.18 -25.59
N VAL A 155 16.61 -10.42 -25.12
CA VAL A 155 16.11 -11.62 -25.81
C VAL A 155 14.99 -12.31 -25.01
N ASP A 156 14.24 -13.19 -25.67
CA ASP A 156 13.19 -13.96 -25.03
C ASP A 156 13.75 -14.81 -23.89
N THR A 157 12.95 -14.99 -22.84
CA THR A 157 13.35 -15.79 -21.66
C THR A 157 13.73 -17.22 -22.07
N GLY A 158 14.93 -17.64 -21.69
CA GLY A 158 15.46 -18.97 -22.02
C GLY A 158 16.23 -19.03 -23.33
N VAL A 159 16.30 -17.94 -24.09
CA VAL A 159 17.23 -17.80 -25.22
C VAL A 159 18.61 -17.47 -24.68
N MET A 160 19.60 -18.26 -25.11
CA MET A 160 21.00 -18.03 -24.81
C MET A 160 21.67 -17.36 -26.01
N VAL A 161 22.46 -16.34 -25.75
CA VAL A 161 23.28 -15.65 -26.72
C VAL A 161 24.75 -15.74 -26.33
N PRO A 162 25.66 -15.80 -27.32
CA PRO A 162 27.08 -15.77 -27.05
C PRO A 162 27.48 -14.40 -26.53
N CYS A 163 28.03 -14.37 -25.32
CA CYS A 163 28.61 -13.18 -24.71
C CYS A 163 30.09 -13.41 -24.40
N THR A 164 30.94 -12.41 -24.61
CA THR A 164 32.34 -12.53 -24.21
C THR A 164 32.50 -12.35 -22.69
N LYS A 165 33.57 -12.89 -22.12
CA LYS A 165 33.93 -12.64 -20.72
C LYS A 165 34.02 -11.13 -20.42
N ALA A 166 34.61 -10.34 -21.33
CA ALA A 166 34.69 -8.89 -21.18
C ALA A 166 33.30 -8.21 -21.14
N GLU A 167 32.34 -8.70 -21.93
CA GLU A 167 30.95 -8.20 -21.88
C GLU A 167 30.29 -8.47 -20.53
N LEU A 168 30.51 -9.66 -19.94
CA LEU A 168 29.99 -9.99 -18.61
C LEU A 168 30.65 -9.14 -17.52
N GLU A 169 31.96 -8.89 -17.60
CA GLU A 169 32.69 -8.01 -16.66
C GLU A 169 32.18 -6.56 -16.72
N GLU A 170 31.93 -6.04 -17.93
CA GLU A 170 31.32 -4.72 -18.11
C GLU A 170 29.90 -4.69 -17.54
N ALA A 171 29.07 -5.69 -17.87
CA ALA A 171 27.70 -5.80 -17.37
C ALA A 171 27.65 -5.85 -15.85
N HIS A 172 28.51 -6.67 -15.23
CA HIS A 172 28.63 -6.76 -13.78
C HIS A 172 29.03 -5.42 -13.17
N THR A 173 30.04 -4.75 -13.74
CA THR A 173 30.52 -3.45 -13.25
C THR A 173 29.41 -2.40 -13.29
N LYS A 174 28.70 -2.28 -14.41
CA LYS A 174 27.57 -1.35 -14.55
C LYS A 174 26.42 -1.71 -13.62
N ALA A 175 26.11 -2.99 -13.47
CA ALA A 175 25.03 -3.44 -12.59
C ALA A 175 25.32 -3.12 -11.12
N VAL A 176 26.55 -3.34 -10.64
CA VAL A 176 26.97 -2.97 -9.27
C VAL A 176 26.94 -1.45 -9.07
N GLN A 177 27.42 -0.67 -10.05
CA GLN A 177 27.37 0.79 -9.98
C GLN A 177 25.93 1.34 -9.96
N ASN A 178 24.99 0.65 -10.61
CA ASN A 178 23.58 1.03 -10.62
C ASN A 178 22.85 0.73 -9.28
N MET A 179 23.49 -0.03 -8.38
CA MET A 179 22.93 -0.43 -7.08
C MET A 179 23.44 0.41 -5.90
N GLY A 180 24.50 1.22 -6.10
CA GLY A 180 25.07 2.14 -5.10
C GLY A 180 24.39 3.50 -5.11
#